data_AF-Q1H5J2-F1
#
_entry.id   AF-Q1H5J2-F1
#
_cell.length_a   1.000
_cell.length_b   1.000
_cell.length_c   1.000
_cell.angle_alpha   90.00
_cell.angle_beta   90.00
_cell.angle_gamma   90.00
#
_symmetry.space_group_name_H-M   'P 1'
#
loop_
_entity.id
_entity.type
_entity.pdbx_description
1 polymer ?
#
loop_
_entity_poly.entity_id
_entity_poly.type
_entity_poly.pdbx_seq_one_letter_code
_entity_poly.pdbx_strand_id
1 'polypeptide(L)'
;SDNVISTTGVSYTVRYMGCVEVLQSMRALDFNTRTQVTREAISVVCEAVPGAKGARRRKPAPRGLMSILGKSNLQFAGMTINLTISTSSLNLLASDCKEIIANHHMQSISFASGGDPDTAEYVAYVAKDPVNHRACHILECSEGLAQEV
;
A
#
# COMPACT_ATOMS: atom_id res chain seq x y z
N SER A 1 11.96 12.93 -19.28
CA SER A 1 10.94 13.86 -19.81
C SER A 1 9.77 13.87 -18.85
N ASP A 2 9.90 14.65 -17.77
CA ASP A 2 9.03 14.69 -16.58
C ASP A 2 7.68 15.43 -16.81
N ASN A 3 7.10 15.32 -18.00
CA ASN A 3 5.96 16.15 -18.44
C ASN A 3 4.64 15.36 -18.62
N VAL A 4 4.53 14.16 -18.06
CA VAL A 4 3.33 13.30 -18.19
C VAL A 4 2.54 13.15 -16.88
N ILE A 5 2.97 13.76 -15.78
CA ILE A 5 2.07 13.98 -14.63
C ILE A 5 1.25 15.25 -14.90
N SER A 6 0.52 15.21 -16.02
CA SER A 6 -0.56 16.14 -16.34
C SER A 6 -1.55 16.18 -15.15
N THR A 7 -2.35 17.23 -15.07
CA THR A 7 -3.47 17.37 -14.11
C THR A 7 -4.43 16.15 -14.09
N THR A 8 -4.32 15.26 -15.08
CA THR A 8 -5.07 13.99 -15.21
C THR A 8 -4.44 12.77 -14.52
N GLY A 9 -3.15 12.80 -14.14
CA GLY A 9 -2.43 11.68 -13.53
C GLY A 9 -2.07 10.53 -14.49
N VAL A 10 -1.33 9.53 -13.98
CA VAL A 10 -0.95 8.28 -14.65
C VAL A 10 -1.72 7.12 -14.03
N SER A 11 -2.29 6.24 -14.85
CA SER A 11 -3.12 5.13 -14.37
C SER A 11 -2.42 3.78 -14.53
N TYR A 12 -2.50 2.95 -13.49
CA TYR A 12 -1.94 1.61 -13.42
C TYR A 12 -3.01 0.60 -13.02
N THR A 13 -3.04 -0.55 -13.67
CA THR A 13 -3.88 -1.66 -13.23
C THR A 13 -3.09 -2.51 -12.25
N VAL A 14 -3.52 -2.52 -10.98
CA VAL A 14 -2.86 -3.22 -9.88
C VAL A 14 -3.92 -3.98 -9.06
N ARG A 15 -3.49 -4.88 -8.18
CA ARG A 15 -4.40 -5.57 -7.26
C ARG A 15 -4.30 -4.96 -5.87
N TYR A 16 -5.41 -4.46 -5.34
CA TYR A 16 -5.46 -3.91 -3.99
C TYR A 16 -5.45 -5.03 -2.97
N MET A 17 -4.50 -5.00 -2.02
CA MET A 17 -4.33 -6.07 -1.02
C MET A 17 -4.97 -5.73 0.33
N GLY A 18 -5.57 -4.55 0.45
CA GLY A 18 -6.10 -4.03 1.71
C GLY A 18 -5.15 -3.05 2.39
N CYS A 19 -5.44 -2.76 3.66
CA CYS A 19 -4.60 -1.88 4.46
C CYS A 19 -4.47 -2.37 5.91
N VAL A 20 -3.41 -1.92 6.56
CA VAL A 20 -3.12 -2.19 7.97
C VAL A 20 -3.02 -0.85 8.70
N GLU A 21 -3.76 -0.70 9.79
CA GLU A 21 -3.72 0.49 10.65
C GLU A 21 -2.29 0.74 11.15
N VAL A 22 -1.88 2.01 11.18
CA VAL A 22 -0.59 2.44 11.73
C VAL A 22 -0.85 3.34 12.93
N LEU A 23 -0.48 2.88 14.13
CA LEU A 23 -0.74 3.51 15.42
C LEU A 23 0.27 4.61 15.78
N GLN A 24 1.41 4.68 15.09
CA GLN A 24 2.41 5.73 15.29
C GLN A 24 2.64 6.59 14.03
N SER A 25 3.02 7.85 14.24
CA SER A 25 3.33 8.75 13.13
C SER A 25 4.60 8.28 12.43
N MET A 26 4.57 8.09 11.11
CA MET A 26 5.77 7.75 10.33
C MET A 26 6.91 8.75 10.57
N ARG A 27 6.59 10.05 10.76
CA ARG A 27 7.59 11.08 11.03
C ARG A 27 8.34 10.89 12.36
N ALA A 28 7.75 10.18 13.33
CA ALA A 28 8.37 9.89 14.62
C ALA A 28 9.27 8.65 14.60
N LEU A 29 9.25 7.89 13.51
CA LEU A 29 10.06 6.69 13.33
C LEU A 29 11.31 7.02 12.50
N ASP A 30 12.42 6.33 12.75
CA ASP A 30 13.58 6.38 11.87
C ASP A 30 13.31 5.63 10.56
N PHE A 31 14.14 5.87 9.54
CA PHE A 31 13.93 5.31 8.21
C PHE A 31 13.88 3.77 8.19
N ASN A 32 14.77 3.11 8.94
CA ASN A 32 14.81 1.65 8.99
C ASN A 32 13.53 1.09 9.64
N THR A 33 13.05 1.71 10.71
CA THR A 33 11.76 1.31 11.33
C THR A 33 10.60 1.53 10.36
N ARG A 34 10.56 2.62 9.60
CA ARG A 34 9.50 2.86 8.58
C ARG A 34 9.46 1.75 7.53
N THR A 35 10.62 1.35 7.01
CA THR A 35 10.72 0.25 6.04
C THR A 35 10.31 -1.10 6.66
N GLN A 36 10.63 -1.35 7.92
CA GLN A 36 10.17 -2.57 8.61
C GLN A 36 8.65 -2.58 8.81
N VAL A 37 8.06 -1.44 9.16
CA VAL A 37 6.59 -1.29 9.30
C VAL A 37 5.88 -1.61 8.00
N THR A 38 6.32 -1.07 6.86
CA THR A 38 5.68 -1.36 5.57
C THR A 38 5.87 -2.80 5.12
N ARG A 39 7.05 -3.39 5.32
CA ARG A 39 7.30 -4.82 5.04
C ARG A 39 6.43 -5.75 5.88
N GLU A 40 6.31 -5.47 7.17
CA GLU A 40 5.44 -6.25 8.05
C GLU A 40 3.97 -6.09 7.64
N ALA A 41 3.53 -4.88 7.25
CA ALA A 41 2.18 -4.66 6.74
C ALA A 41 1.90 -5.46 5.45
N ILE A 42 2.87 -5.55 4.52
CA ILE A 42 2.80 -6.42 3.34
C ILE A 42 2.67 -7.89 3.78
N SER A 43 3.52 -8.36 4.69
CA SER A 43 3.45 -9.74 5.20
C SER A 43 2.08 -10.06 5.79
N VAL A 44 1.53 -9.17 6.61
CA VAL A 44 0.22 -9.35 7.27
C VAL A 44 -0.90 -9.50 6.24
N VAL A 45 -0.93 -8.67 5.20
CA VAL A 45 -1.98 -8.80 4.18
C VAL A 45 -1.76 -10.00 3.25
N CYS A 46 -0.51 -10.36 2.93
CA CYS A 46 -0.22 -11.53 2.11
C CYS A 46 -0.62 -12.84 2.82
N GLU A 47 -0.52 -12.91 4.14
CA GLU A 47 -1.03 -14.06 4.91
C GLU A 47 -2.56 -14.13 4.91
N ALA A 48 -3.24 -12.99 4.84
CA ALA A 48 -4.70 -12.91 4.92
C ALA A 48 -5.42 -12.98 3.57
N VAL A 49 -4.76 -12.60 2.46
CA VAL A 49 -5.37 -12.51 1.13
C VAL A 49 -5.07 -13.77 0.31
N PRO A 50 -6.10 -14.54 -0.10
CA PRO A 50 -5.90 -15.73 -0.92
C PRO A 50 -5.24 -15.42 -2.26
N GLY A 51 -4.25 -16.23 -2.63
CA GLY A 51 -3.54 -16.09 -3.90
C GLY A 51 -2.64 -14.85 -3.98
N ALA A 52 -2.24 -14.28 -2.84
CA ALA A 52 -1.14 -13.31 -2.79
C ALA A 52 0.16 -13.95 -3.29
N LYS A 53 0.87 -13.25 -4.17
CA LYS A 53 2.23 -13.64 -4.58
C LYS A 53 3.20 -13.57 -3.39
N GLY A 54 4.26 -14.38 -3.41
CA GLY A 54 5.26 -14.33 -2.34
C GLY A 54 4.78 -14.81 -0.95
N ALA A 55 3.61 -15.45 -0.83
CA ALA A 55 3.11 -16.08 0.41
C ALA A 55 3.92 -17.35 0.83
N ARG A 56 5.25 -17.31 0.73
CA ARG A 56 6.15 -18.37 1.22
C ARG A 56 6.57 -18.11 2.67
N ARG A 57 6.92 -19.22 3.34
CA ARG A 57 7.07 -19.37 4.80
C ARG A 57 7.82 -18.22 5.49
N ARG A 58 7.09 -17.62 6.43
CA ARG A 58 7.41 -16.55 7.39
C ARG A 58 8.81 -16.63 8.05
N LYS A 59 9.47 -15.48 8.17
CA LYS A 59 10.34 -15.17 9.33
C LYS A 59 9.48 -14.50 10.41
N PRO A 60 9.62 -14.83 11.70
CA PRO A 60 8.78 -14.24 12.75
C PRO A 60 8.88 -12.72 12.78
N ALA A 61 7.72 -12.06 12.85
CA ALA A 61 7.60 -10.61 13.01
C ALA A 61 8.50 -10.10 14.15
N PRO A 62 9.26 -9.00 13.95
CA PRO A 62 9.99 -8.37 15.02
C PRO A 62 9.03 -7.92 16.13
N ARG A 63 9.26 -8.37 17.37
CA ARG A 63 8.40 -8.07 18.53
C ARG A 63 8.11 -6.58 18.75
N GLY A 64 8.95 -5.68 18.22
CA GLY A 64 8.78 -4.23 18.32
C GLY A 64 7.72 -3.61 17.41
N LEU A 65 7.26 -4.30 16.36
CA LEU A 65 6.32 -3.72 15.38
C LEU A 65 4.85 -3.85 15.80
N MET A 66 4.55 -4.71 16.76
CA MET A 66 3.16 -4.91 17.25
C MET A 66 2.57 -3.70 17.97
N SER A 67 3.42 -2.76 18.43
CA SER A 67 2.96 -1.48 19.01
C SER A 67 2.73 -0.40 17.94
N ILE A 68 3.14 -0.66 16.68
CA ILE A 68 3.07 0.29 15.57
C ILE A 68 1.97 -0.10 14.59
N LEU A 69 1.79 -1.39 14.31
CA LEU A 69 0.72 -1.89 13.44
C LEU A 69 -0.51 -2.29 14.25
N GLY A 70 -1.68 -1.85 13.78
CA GLY A 70 -2.99 -2.15 14.35
C GLY A 70 -3.74 -3.19 13.54
N LYS A 71 -5.05 -2.99 13.40
CA LYS A 71 -5.93 -3.95 12.69
C LYS A 71 -5.78 -3.85 11.17
N SER A 72 -5.93 -4.98 10.49
CA SER A 72 -6.05 -5.04 9.03
C SER A 72 -7.49 -4.81 8.58
N ASN A 73 -7.69 -3.97 7.56
CA ASN A 73 -8.94 -3.84 6.82
C ASN A 73 -8.79 -4.50 5.44
N LEU A 74 -9.56 -5.55 5.22
CA LEU A 74 -9.51 -6.40 4.02
C LEU A 74 -10.80 -6.31 3.17
N GLN A 75 -11.66 -5.30 3.40
CA GLN A 75 -12.97 -5.18 2.75
C GLN A 75 -12.91 -5.29 1.22
N PHE A 76 -11.86 -4.71 0.61
CA PHE A 76 -11.65 -4.69 -0.85
C PHE A 76 -10.38 -5.45 -1.26
N ALA A 77 -9.86 -6.30 -0.38
CA ALA A 77 -8.60 -6.99 -0.63
C ALA A 77 -8.75 -8.06 -1.72
N GLY A 78 -7.72 -8.19 -2.56
CA GLY A 78 -7.67 -9.08 -3.70
C GLY A 78 -8.34 -8.54 -4.97
N MET A 79 -8.96 -7.35 -4.94
CA MET A 79 -9.64 -6.76 -6.08
C MET A 79 -8.66 -6.11 -7.07
N THR A 80 -8.92 -6.26 -8.36
CA THR A 80 -8.18 -5.53 -9.41
C THR A 80 -8.71 -4.11 -9.53
N ILE A 81 -7.82 -3.14 -9.36
CA ILE A 81 -8.14 -1.71 -9.36
C ILE A 81 -7.37 -0.97 -10.44
N ASN A 82 -7.92 0.15 -10.89
CA ASN A 82 -7.18 1.20 -11.57
C ASN A 82 -6.71 2.21 -10.52
N LEU A 83 -5.40 2.24 -10.29
CA LEU A 83 -4.73 3.23 -9.48
C LEU A 83 -4.33 4.41 -10.36
N THR A 84 -4.88 5.60 -10.10
CA THR A 84 -4.47 6.82 -10.78
C THR A 84 -3.63 7.68 -9.84
N ILE A 85 -2.38 7.92 -10.23
CA ILE A 85 -1.39 8.72 -9.51
C ILE A 85 -1.32 10.11 -10.13
N SER A 86 -1.69 11.13 -9.37
CA SER A 86 -1.63 12.53 -9.81
C SER A 86 -0.87 13.39 -8.79
N THR A 87 -0.54 14.63 -9.14
CA THR A 87 0.09 15.56 -8.19
C THR A 87 -0.83 15.94 -7.02
N SER A 88 -2.15 15.73 -7.14
CA SER A 88 -3.13 16.06 -6.12
C SER A 88 -3.55 14.86 -5.28
N SER A 89 -3.73 13.67 -5.87
CA SER A 89 -4.15 12.46 -5.15
C SER A 89 -3.76 11.13 -5.79
N LEU A 90 -3.86 10.08 -4.98
CA LEU A 90 -3.96 8.68 -5.39
C LEU A 90 -5.43 8.27 -5.41
N ASN A 91 -5.96 7.93 -6.58
CA ASN A 91 -7.33 7.45 -6.74
C ASN A 91 -7.35 5.94 -6.99
N LEU A 92 -8.09 5.19 -6.18
CA LEU A 92 -8.22 3.74 -6.28
C LEU A 92 -9.64 3.42 -6.75
N LEU A 93 -9.77 2.93 -7.98
CA LEU A 93 -11.05 2.64 -8.63
C LEU A 93 -11.19 1.13 -8.90
N ALA A 94 -12.27 0.51 -8.45
CA ALA A 94 -12.56 -0.89 -8.75
C ALA A 94 -12.78 -1.08 -10.26
N SER A 95 -12.07 -2.03 -10.89
CA SER A 95 -12.07 -2.18 -12.36
C SER A 95 -13.38 -2.75 -12.91
N ASP A 96 -14.09 -3.52 -12.10
CA ASP A 96 -15.35 -4.20 -12.44
C ASP A 96 -16.56 -3.25 -12.36
N CYS A 97 -16.68 -2.50 -11.27
CA CYS A 97 -17.86 -1.69 -10.96
C CYS A 97 -17.64 -0.19 -11.13
N LYS A 98 -16.41 0.26 -11.43
CA LYS A 98 -16.02 1.69 -11.45
C LYS A 98 -16.40 2.42 -10.15
N GLU A 99 -16.40 1.71 -9.03
CA GLU A 99 -16.63 2.30 -7.72
C GLU A 99 -15.30 2.84 -7.16
N ILE A 100 -15.34 4.05 -6.58
CA ILE A 100 -14.17 4.63 -5.94
C ILE A 100 -13.98 3.96 -4.57
N ILE A 101 -12.93 3.15 -4.45
CA ILE A 101 -12.56 2.48 -3.20
C ILE A 101 -11.95 3.50 -2.23
N ALA A 102 -11.05 4.34 -2.74
CA ALA A 102 -10.40 5.38 -1.95
C ALA A 102 -9.88 6.53 -2.82
N ASN A 103 -9.80 7.71 -2.22
CA ASN A 103 -9.12 8.87 -2.81
C ASN A 103 -8.23 9.52 -1.76
N HIS A 104 -6.92 9.28 -1.83
CA HIS A 104 -5.95 9.78 -0.87
C HIS A 104 -5.26 11.02 -1.40
N HIS A 105 -5.48 12.17 -0.78
CA HIS A 105 -4.79 13.40 -1.16
C HIS A 105 -3.28 13.26 -0.94
N MET A 106 -2.45 13.76 -1.87
CA MET A 106 -0.99 13.62 -1.78
C MET A 106 -0.41 14.20 -0.49
N GLN A 107 -1.05 15.24 0.08
CA GLN A 107 -0.66 15.81 1.37
C GLN A 107 -0.91 14.88 2.58
N SER A 108 -1.79 13.88 2.43
CA SER A 108 -2.09 12.89 3.48
C SER A 108 -1.16 11.68 3.41
N ILE A 109 -0.45 11.49 2.29
CA ILE A 109 0.58 10.46 2.14
C ILE A 109 1.82 10.87 2.93
N SER A 110 2.32 9.96 3.76
CA SER A 110 3.42 10.24 4.70
C SER A 110 4.65 9.37 4.50
N PHE A 111 4.51 8.26 3.77
CA PHE A 111 5.59 7.35 3.44
C PHE A 111 5.15 6.44 2.29
N ALA A 112 6.08 6.04 1.43
CA ALA A 112 5.87 5.01 0.42
C ALA A 112 7.15 4.20 0.28
N SER A 113 7.01 2.90 0.02
CA SER A 113 8.13 1.98 -0.18
C SER A 113 7.69 0.76 -0.97
N GLY A 114 8.57 0.26 -1.84
CA GLY A 114 8.45 -1.10 -2.36
C GLY A 114 8.72 -2.16 -1.30
N GLY A 115 8.42 -3.41 -1.63
CA GLY A 115 8.77 -4.59 -0.84
C GLY A 115 10.27 -4.88 -0.76
N ASP A 116 10.61 -5.99 -0.12
CA ASP A 116 11.96 -6.56 -0.14
C ASP A 116 12.15 -7.48 -1.37
N PRO A 117 13.33 -8.10 -1.59
CA PRO A 117 13.54 -8.98 -2.73
C PRO A 117 12.54 -10.15 -2.85
N ASP A 118 11.97 -10.60 -1.73
CA ASP A 118 10.98 -11.68 -1.70
C ASP A 118 9.55 -11.17 -2.01
N THR A 119 9.31 -9.87 -1.84
CA THR A 119 8.04 -9.16 -2.05
C THR A 119 8.19 -8.01 -3.06
N ALA A 120 9.08 -8.16 -4.05
CA ALA A 120 9.48 -7.08 -4.96
C ALA A 120 8.32 -6.53 -5.83
N GLU A 121 7.23 -7.30 -5.97
CA GLU A 121 6.03 -6.92 -6.71
C GLU A 121 5.04 -6.09 -5.86
N TYR A 122 5.33 -5.85 -4.58
CA TYR A 122 4.47 -5.11 -3.68
C TYR A 122 4.91 -3.66 -3.51
N VAL A 123 3.92 -2.76 -3.50
CA VAL A 123 4.08 -1.36 -3.14
C VAL A 123 3.22 -1.08 -1.91
N ALA A 124 3.79 -0.38 -0.94
CA ALA A 124 3.10 0.05 0.26
C ALA A 124 3.20 1.57 0.42
N TYR A 125 2.09 2.22 0.78
CA TYR A 125 2.07 3.64 1.11
C TYR A 125 1.22 3.91 2.35
N VAL A 126 1.64 4.87 3.16
CA VAL A 126 0.94 5.26 4.39
C VAL A 126 0.17 6.54 4.15
N ALA A 127 -1.16 6.46 4.18
CA ALA A 127 -2.06 7.59 3.98
C ALA A 127 -2.85 7.91 5.23
N LYS A 128 -3.46 9.10 5.23
CA LYS A 128 -4.56 9.41 6.14
C LYS A 128 -5.87 9.62 5.39
N ASP A 129 -6.93 9.00 5.87
CA ASP A 129 -8.28 9.16 5.35
C ASP A 129 -9.34 9.08 6.48
N PRO A 130 -10.56 9.60 6.26
CA PRO A 130 -11.62 9.60 7.29
C PRO A 130 -12.09 8.22 7.74
N VAL A 131 -11.90 7.17 6.93
CA VAL A 131 -12.37 5.81 7.18
C VAL A 131 -11.31 4.98 7.90
N ASN A 132 -10.07 4.91 7.38
CA ASN A 132 -9.00 4.08 7.96
C ASN A 132 -8.04 4.86 8.86
N HIS A 133 -8.36 6.12 9.18
CA HIS A 133 -7.49 7.03 9.93
C HIS A 133 -6.10 7.08 9.32
N ARG A 134 -5.07 6.54 9.99
CA ARG A 134 -3.73 6.41 9.43
C ARG A 134 -3.48 4.94 9.15
N ALA A 135 -3.37 4.59 7.88
CA ALA A 135 -3.21 3.21 7.45
C ALA A 135 -2.13 3.06 6.37
N CYS A 136 -1.46 1.91 6.38
CA CYS A 136 -0.57 1.45 5.35
C CYS A 136 -1.38 0.64 4.34
N HIS A 137 -1.52 1.15 3.12
CA HIS A 137 -2.21 0.51 2.01
C HIS A 137 -1.21 -0.29 1.20
N ILE A 138 -1.62 -1.48 0.74
CA ILE A 138 -0.74 -2.41 0.02
C ILE A 138 -1.33 -2.71 -1.35
N LEU A 139 -0.46 -2.67 -2.35
CA LEU A 139 -0.75 -2.92 -3.75
C LEU A 139 0.16 -4.05 -4.25
N GLU A 140 -0.43 -5.03 -4.91
CA GLU A 140 0.28 -6.07 -5.66
C GLU A 140 0.31 -5.65 -7.14
N CYS A 141 1.51 -5.49 -7.67
CA CYS A 141 1.75 -5.09 -9.05
C CYS A 141 2.09 -6.31 -9.92
N SER A 142 1.96 -6.14 -11.24
CA SER A 142 2.58 -7.05 -12.21
C SER A 142 4.11 -6.92 -12.16
N GLU A 143 4.80 -7.96 -12.65
CA GLU A 143 6.26 -7.99 -12.70
C GLU A 143 6.83 -6.74 -13.41
N GLY A 144 7.82 -6.10 -12.78
CA GLY A 144 8.45 -4.87 -13.29
C GLY A 144 7.70 -3.57 -12.96
N LEU A 145 6.39 -3.62 -12.72
CA LEU A 145 5.57 -2.41 -12.53
C LEU A 145 5.80 -1.73 -11.17
N ALA A 146 6.16 -2.48 -10.13
CA ALA A 146 6.37 -1.95 -8.78
C ALA A 146 7.52 -0.91 -8.67
N GLN A 147 8.40 -0.82 -9.66
CA GLN A 147 9.46 0.20 -9.72
C GLN A 147 9.00 1.49 -10.40
N GLU A 148 7.93 1.43 -11.19
CA GLU A 148 7.35 2.59 -11.89
C GLU A 148 6.27 3.30 -11.06
N VAL A 149 5.58 2.54 -10.20
CA VAL A 149 4.53 2.99 -9.27
C VAL A 149 5.14 3.63 -8.03
#